data_AF-A0A396JQF2-F1
#
_entry.id   AF-A0A396JQF2-F1
#
_cell.length_a   1.000
_cell.length_b   1.000
_cell.length_c   1.000
_cell.angle_alpha   90.00
_cell.angle_beta   90.00
_cell.angle_gamma   90.00
#
_symmetry.space_group_name_H-M   'P 1'
#
loop_
_entity.id
_entity.type
_entity.pdbx_description
1 polymer ?
#
loop_
_entity_poly.entity_id
_entity_poly.type
_entity_poly.pdbx_seq_one_letter_code
_entity_poly.pdbx_strand_id
1 'polypeptide(L)'
;MDLRELRKAVEEVEDVDDLENVSFVRIIWVNFVGQHRCRAIPRKRFYDVVTKNGVALPFGTMVLTSILDKLAPDSGLGYVGEARLTPDLSTKRKIPWCKHDEMVLGDLNVKPGQAWEYCPREALRRVSKILKDEFDLVCSTMLHI
;
A
#
# COMPACT_ATOMS: atom_id res chain seq x y z
N MET A 1 20.93 4.49 17.70
CA MET A 1 21.66 4.15 16.46
C MET A 1 22.73 5.22 16.28
N ASP A 2 24.00 4.84 16.28
CA ASP A 2 25.14 5.76 16.15
C ASP A 2 25.19 6.33 14.72
N LEU A 3 25.49 7.62 14.59
CA LEU A 3 25.66 8.32 13.32
C LEU A 3 26.77 7.68 12.45
N ARG A 4 27.77 7.04 13.07
CA ARG A 4 28.82 6.31 12.36
C ARG A 4 28.29 5.05 11.70
N GLU A 5 27.40 4.34 12.37
CA GLU A 5 26.76 3.15 11.80
C GLU A 5 25.76 3.53 10.71
N LEU A 6 25.05 4.64 10.87
CA LEU A 6 24.18 5.17 9.82
C LEU A 6 24.99 5.54 8.56
N ARG A 7 26.15 6.19 8.74
CA ARG A 7 27.03 6.57 7.63
C ARG A 7 27.60 5.35 6.91
N LYS A 8 28.04 4.33 7.66
CA LYS A 8 28.50 3.05 7.09
C LYS A 8 27.40 2.36 6.28
N ALA A 9 26.18 2.31 6.83
CA ALA A 9 25.05 1.73 6.14
C ALA A 9 24.63 2.50 4.87
N VAL A 10 24.87 3.81 4.81
CA VAL A 10 24.65 4.65 3.62
C VAL A 10 25.76 4.45 2.59
N GLU A 11 27.02 4.34 3.03
CA GLU A 11 28.18 4.09 2.15
C GLU A 11 28.19 2.64 1.59
N GLU A 12 27.58 1.66 2.29
CA GLU A 12 27.36 0.29 1.81
C GLU A 12 26.15 0.16 0.86
N VAL A 13 25.38 1.22 0.65
CA VAL A 13 24.38 1.24 -0.42
C VAL A 13 25.14 1.32 -1.74
N GLU A 14 25.28 0.18 -2.43
CA GLU A 14 25.69 0.18 -3.83
C GLU A 14 24.74 1.11 -4.60
N ASP A 15 25.30 2.14 -5.23
CA ASP A 15 24.59 2.92 -6.23
C ASP A 15 24.14 1.96 -7.32
N VAL A 16 22.83 1.90 -7.58
CA VAL A 16 22.27 1.09 -8.66
C VAL A 16 22.55 1.82 -9.95
N ASP A 17 23.77 1.64 -10.45
CA ASP A 17 24.32 2.26 -11.64
C ASP A 17 23.82 1.54 -12.90
N ASP A 18 22.49 1.58 -13.12
CA ASP A 18 21.84 1.37 -14.43
C ASP A 18 20.33 1.69 -14.36
N LEU A 19 19.94 2.97 -14.47
CA LEU A 19 18.51 3.38 -14.46
C LEU A 19 17.69 2.73 -15.59
N GLU A 20 18.33 2.22 -16.64
CA GLU A 20 17.68 1.56 -17.79
C GLU A 20 17.12 0.16 -17.45
N ASN A 21 17.59 -0.49 -16.38
CA ASN A 21 17.14 -1.83 -15.97
C ASN A 21 16.43 -1.87 -14.61
N VAL A 22 16.15 -0.71 -14.00
CA VAL A 22 15.46 -0.67 -12.71
C VAL A 22 13.97 -0.96 -12.90
N SER A 23 13.47 -1.99 -12.20
CA SER A 23 12.05 -2.35 -12.15
C SER A 23 11.47 -2.08 -10.76
N PHE A 24 10.21 -1.64 -10.74
CA PHE A 24 9.49 -1.35 -9.50
C PHE A 24 8.24 -2.23 -9.37
N VAL A 25 7.86 -2.47 -8.12
CA VAL A 25 6.51 -2.93 -7.79
C VAL A 25 5.78 -1.80 -7.08
N ARG A 26 4.65 -1.39 -7.65
CA ARG A 26 3.79 -0.32 -7.11
C ARG A 26 2.73 -0.94 -6.22
N ILE A 27 2.76 -0.61 -4.93
CA ILE A 27 1.69 -0.99 -4.00
C ILE A 27 0.67 0.15 -3.98
N ILE A 28 -0.55 -0.14 -4.41
CA ILE A 28 -1.63 0.83 -4.56
C ILE A 28 -2.63 0.67 -3.43
N TRP A 29 -3.02 1.78 -2.80
CA TRP A 29 -4.17 1.85 -1.90
C TRP A 29 -5.04 3.05 -2.25
N VAL A 30 -6.24 3.10 -1.68
CA VAL A 30 -7.20 4.18 -1.89
C VAL A 30 -7.45 4.86 -0.55
N ASN A 31 -7.39 6.20 -0.53
CA ASN A 31 -7.72 6.99 0.66
C ASN A 31 -9.23 7.35 0.68
N PHE A 32 -9.71 8.07 1.69
CA PHE A 32 -11.15 8.32 1.85
C PHE A 32 -11.79 9.24 0.81
N VAL A 33 -11.00 9.98 0.07
CA VAL A 33 -11.48 10.83 -1.03
C VAL A 33 -11.45 10.08 -2.37
N GLY A 34 -11.25 8.76 -2.36
CA GLY A 34 -11.21 7.93 -3.56
C GLY A 34 -9.92 8.06 -4.38
N GLN A 35 -8.90 8.74 -3.84
CA GLN A 35 -7.64 8.94 -4.57
C GLN A 35 -6.77 7.69 -4.44
N HIS A 36 -6.36 7.15 -5.59
CA HIS A 36 -5.33 6.12 -5.67
C HIS A 36 -3.99 6.71 -5.27
N ARG A 37 -3.38 6.15 -4.24
CA ARG A 37 -2.04 6.48 -3.76
C ARG A 37 -1.12 5.29 -4.00
N CYS A 38 0.18 5.53 -4.10
CA CYS A 38 1.12 4.45 -4.35
C CYS A 38 2.46 4.62 -3.62
N ARG A 39 3.11 3.48 -3.39
CA ARG A 39 4.53 3.38 -3.08
C ARG A 39 5.19 2.54 -4.16
N ALA A 40 6.11 3.12 -4.91
CA ALA A 40 6.96 2.39 -5.84
C ALA A 40 8.17 1.86 -5.08
N ILE A 41 8.34 0.53 -5.06
CA ILE A 41 9.43 -0.15 -4.35
C ILE A 41 10.31 -0.86 -5.37
N PRO A 42 11.65 -0.71 -5.31
CA PRO A 42 12.55 -1.48 -6.17
C PRO A 42 12.25 -2.98 -6.06
N ARG A 43 12.17 -3.66 -7.20
CA ARG A 43 11.67 -5.04 -7.29
C ARG A 43 12.36 -6.00 -6.30
N LYS A 44 13.69 -5.93 -6.20
CA LYS A 44 14.48 -6.73 -5.26
C LYS A 44 14.01 -6.52 -3.81
N ARG A 45 14.00 -5.26 -3.34
CA ARG A 45 13.50 -4.89 -2.00
C ARG A 45 12.05 -5.31 -1.79
N PHE A 46 11.21 -5.21 -2.82
CA PHE A 46 9.81 -5.61 -2.72
C PHE A 46 9.70 -7.09 -2.33
N TYR A 47 10.33 -7.97 -3.11
CA TYR A 47 10.24 -9.42 -2.91
C TYR A 47 11.02 -9.90 -1.68
N ASP A 48 12.17 -9.30 -1.36
CA ASP A 48 13.02 -9.73 -0.25
C ASP A 48 12.45 -9.35 1.13
N VAL A 49 11.87 -8.13 1.22
CA VAL A 49 11.50 -7.48 2.49
C VAL A 49 10.03 -7.12 2.57
N VAL A 50 9.49 -6.42 1.57
CA VAL A 50 8.16 -5.79 1.68
C VAL A 50 7.02 -6.79 1.63
N THR A 51 7.15 -7.89 0.88
CA THR A 51 6.17 -8.99 0.90
C THR A 51 5.94 -9.58 2.29
N LYS A 52 6.96 -9.55 3.16
CA LYS A 52 6.92 -10.10 4.52
C LYS A 52 6.49 -9.06 5.56
N ASN A 53 6.97 -7.83 5.41
CA ASN A 53 6.89 -6.79 6.45
C ASN A 53 5.93 -5.63 6.11
N GLY A 54 5.45 -5.55 4.87
CA GLY A 54 4.77 -4.37 4.36
C GLY A 54 5.64 -3.11 4.37
N VAL A 55 5.02 -1.95 4.15
CA VAL A 55 5.65 -0.62 4.24
C VAL A 55 4.89 0.27 5.20
N ALA A 56 5.57 1.09 5.99
CA ALA A 56 4.93 2.05 6.88
C ALA A 56 4.19 3.15 6.09
N LEU A 57 2.97 3.47 6.52
CA LEU A 57 2.21 4.63 6.08
C LEU A 57 1.69 5.40 7.30
N PRO A 58 1.94 6.72 7.41
CA PRO A 58 1.30 7.52 8.44
C PRO A 58 -0.23 7.46 8.33
N PHE A 59 -0.92 7.40 9.46
CA PHE A 59 -2.39 7.32 9.47
C PHE A 59 -3.07 8.47 8.70
N GLY A 60 -2.48 9.66 8.77
CA GLY A 60 -2.95 10.86 8.07
C GLY A 60 -3.06 10.70 6.55
N THR A 61 -2.35 9.74 5.93
CA THR A 61 -2.44 9.49 4.48
C THR A 61 -3.84 9.09 4.02
N MET A 62 -4.69 8.57 4.93
CA MET A 62 -6.08 8.22 4.63
C MET A 62 -7.01 9.43 4.51
N VAL A 63 -6.64 10.57 5.10
CA VAL A 63 -7.49 11.77 5.22
C VAL A 63 -6.92 12.98 4.47
N LEU A 64 -5.91 12.77 3.62
CA LEU A 64 -5.43 13.81 2.72
C LEU A 64 -6.52 14.17 1.70
N THR A 65 -6.92 15.44 1.72
CA THR A 65 -7.93 16.02 0.84
C THR A 65 -7.46 16.09 -0.61
N SER A 66 -8.35 15.87 -1.58
CA SER A 66 -7.97 15.79 -3.01
C SER A 66 -7.39 17.08 -3.60
N ILE A 67 -7.79 18.24 -3.06
CA ILE A 67 -7.40 19.55 -3.64
C ILE A 67 -6.14 20.09 -2.98
N LEU A 68 -6.07 20.07 -1.66
CA LEU A 68 -5.00 20.73 -0.91
C LEU A 68 -3.90 19.78 -0.45
N ASP A 69 -4.12 18.46 -0.55
CA ASP A 69 -3.28 17.42 0.04
C ASP A 69 -2.96 17.70 1.52
N LYS A 70 -3.92 18.30 2.22
CA LYS A 70 -3.89 18.56 3.66
C LYS A 70 -4.75 17.55 4.39
N LEU A 71 -4.40 17.27 5.63
CA LEU A 71 -5.24 16.50 6.55
C LEU A 71 -6.61 17.17 6.66
N ALA A 72 -7.67 16.40 6.46
CA ALA A 72 -9.02 16.86 6.75
C ALA A 72 -9.14 17.26 8.23
N PRO A 73 -9.63 18.48 8.55
CA PRO A 73 -9.88 18.91 9.92
C PRO A 73 -10.79 17.92 10.65
N ASP A 74 -10.58 17.77 11.95
CA ASP A 74 -11.42 16.95 12.84
C ASP A 74 -11.57 15.47 12.45
N SER A 75 -10.72 14.96 11.55
CA SER A 75 -10.75 13.55 11.10
C SER A 75 -10.26 12.55 12.15
N GLY A 76 -9.64 13.02 13.24
CA GLY A 76 -9.03 12.18 14.26
C GLY A 76 -7.74 11.46 13.83
N LEU A 77 -7.30 11.61 12.57
CA LEU A 77 -6.09 10.99 12.04
C LEU A 77 -5.01 12.04 11.76
N GLY A 78 -3.76 11.71 12.12
CA GLY A 78 -2.61 12.60 11.96
C GLY A 78 -1.35 11.87 11.54
N TYR A 79 -0.21 12.55 11.64
CA TYR A 79 1.10 11.98 11.30
C TYR A 79 1.74 11.17 12.43
N VAL A 80 1.11 11.14 13.60
CA VAL A 80 1.53 10.28 14.71
C VAL A 80 0.91 8.89 14.53
N GLY A 81 1.76 7.87 14.52
CA GLY A 81 1.37 6.48 14.28
C GLY A 81 1.38 6.09 12.80
N GLU A 82 1.49 4.78 12.57
CA GLU A 82 1.57 4.21 11.23
C GLU A 82 0.71 2.94 11.09
N ALA A 83 0.16 2.77 9.88
CA ALA A 83 -0.34 1.49 9.41
C ALA A 83 0.74 0.82 8.54
N ARG A 84 0.72 -0.50 8.49
CA ARG A 84 1.49 -1.31 7.55
C ARG A 84 0.67 -1.52 6.29
N LEU A 85 1.20 -1.03 5.17
CA LEU A 85 0.73 -1.33 3.83
C LEU A 85 1.29 -2.68 3.40
N THR A 86 0.45 -3.72 3.43
CA THR A 86 0.80 -5.09 3.09
C THR A 86 0.34 -5.42 1.67
N PRO A 87 1.22 -5.85 0.75
CA PRO A 87 0.82 -6.13 -0.62
C PRO A 87 -0.01 -7.42 -0.72
N ASP A 88 -1.11 -7.37 -1.46
CA ASP A 88 -1.90 -8.53 -1.85
C ASP A 88 -1.41 -9.08 -3.20
N LEU A 89 -0.56 -10.10 -3.14
CA LEU A 89 0.06 -10.69 -4.32
C LEU A 89 -0.93 -11.35 -5.30
N SER A 90 -2.15 -11.70 -4.85
CA SER A 90 -3.20 -12.24 -5.74
C SER A 90 -3.67 -11.20 -6.76
N THR A 91 -3.49 -9.92 -6.45
CA THR A 91 -3.87 -8.78 -7.30
C THR A 91 -2.74 -8.32 -8.22
N LYS A 92 -1.60 -9.02 -8.23
CA LYS A 92 -0.45 -8.62 -9.04
C LYS A 92 -0.78 -8.53 -10.52
N ARG A 93 -0.39 -7.43 -11.14
CA ARG A 93 -0.49 -7.19 -12.60
C ARG A 93 0.80 -6.56 -13.11
N LYS A 94 1.18 -6.86 -14.35
CA LYS A 94 2.20 -6.08 -15.07
C LYS A 94 1.57 -4.79 -15.59
N ILE A 95 2.32 -3.70 -15.61
CA ILE A 95 1.81 -2.42 -16.11
C ILE A 95 1.85 -2.42 -17.65
N PRO A 96 0.72 -2.29 -18.37
CA PRO A 96 0.70 -2.44 -19.83
C PRO A 96 1.64 -1.48 -20.58
N TRP A 97 1.74 -0.23 -20.09
CA TRP A 97 2.57 0.82 -20.68
C TRP A 97 3.98 0.91 -20.05
N CYS A 98 4.30 0.08 -19.06
CA CYS A 98 5.61 0.04 -18.41
C CYS A 98 5.91 -1.42 -18.05
N LYS A 99 6.29 -2.22 -19.05
CA LYS A 99 6.31 -3.69 -18.96
C LYS A 99 7.29 -4.26 -17.93
N HIS A 100 8.28 -3.46 -17.53
CA HIS A 100 9.26 -3.81 -16.50
C HIS A 100 8.69 -3.65 -15.08
N ASP A 101 7.66 -2.82 -14.91
CA ASP A 101 6.99 -2.59 -13.63
C ASP A 101 5.80 -3.53 -13.40
N GLU A 102 5.55 -3.78 -12.11
CA GLU A 102 4.37 -4.48 -11.62
C GLU A 102 3.56 -3.55 -10.71
N MET A 103 2.28 -3.87 -10.54
CA MET A 103 1.42 -3.27 -9.54
C MET A 103 0.70 -4.34 -8.73
N VAL A 104 0.45 -4.05 -7.46
CA VAL A 104 -0.34 -4.85 -6.52
C VAL A 104 -1.23 -3.91 -5.71
N LEU A 105 -2.41 -4.36 -5.32
CA LEU A 105 -3.23 -3.66 -4.34
C LEU A 105 -2.67 -3.96 -2.94
N GLY A 106 -2.80 -2.99 -2.03
CA GLY A 106 -2.30 -3.11 -0.66
C GLY A 106 -3.42 -3.02 0.37
N ASP A 107 -3.32 -3.87 1.39
CA ASP A 107 -4.14 -3.84 2.59
C ASP A 107 -3.45 -3.00 3.67
N LEU A 108 -4.23 -2.38 4.55
CA LEU A 108 -3.71 -1.57 5.65
C LEU A 108 -3.92 -2.30 6.96
N ASN A 109 -2.85 -2.48 7.72
CA ASN A 109 -2.83 -3.26 8.96
C ASN A 109 -2.25 -2.43 10.12
N VAL A 110 -2.82 -2.48 11.32
CA VAL A 110 -2.23 -1.83 12.50
C VAL A 110 -1.08 -2.66 13.06
N LYS A 111 -1.20 -3.99 12.96
CA LYS A 111 -0.22 -4.98 13.36
C LYS A 111 -0.17 -6.10 12.33
N PRO A 112 0.91 -6.89 12.24
CA PRO A 112 0.94 -8.07 11.38
C PRO A 112 -0.31 -8.95 11.60
N GLY A 113 -1.04 -9.25 10.54
CA GLY A 113 -2.29 -10.03 10.59
C GLY A 113 -3.53 -9.29 11.13
N GLN A 114 -3.39 -8.08 11.65
CA GLN A 114 -4.52 -7.28 12.16
C GLN A 114 -4.84 -6.15 11.19
N ALA A 115 -5.91 -6.30 10.42
CA ALA A 115 -6.39 -5.25 9.53
C ALA A 115 -6.77 -3.98 10.31
N TRP A 116 -6.48 -2.82 9.72
CA TRP A 116 -6.86 -1.53 10.27
C TRP A 116 -8.33 -1.26 9.99
N GLU A 117 -9.05 -0.68 10.95
CA GLU A 117 -10.47 -0.35 10.83
C GLU A 117 -10.76 0.57 9.63
N TYR A 118 -9.79 1.43 9.31
CA TYR A 118 -9.79 2.38 8.22
C TYR A 118 -9.33 1.81 6.88
N CYS A 119 -9.05 0.51 6.78
CA CYS A 119 -8.71 -0.14 5.50
C CYS A 119 -9.96 -0.31 4.62
N PRO A 120 -10.06 0.36 3.45
CA PRO A 120 -11.26 0.26 2.61
C PRO A 120 -11.48 -1.14 2.04
N ARG A 121 -10.39 -1.84 1.67
CA ARG A 121 -10.44 -3.22 1.17
C ARG A 121 -10.96 -4.19 2.23
N GLU A 122 -10.55 -4.00 3.48
CA GLU A 122 -11.04 -4.83 4.57
C GLU A 122 -12.50 -4.53 4.90
N ALA A 123 -12.90 -3.25 4.90
CA ALA A 123 -14.30 -2.89 5.06
C ALA A 123 -15.19 -3.59 4.01
N LEU A 124 -14.75 -3.61 2.75
CA LEU A 124 -15.45 -4.33 1.69
C LEU A 124 -15.49 -5.85 1.96
N ARG A 125 -14.35 -6.47 2.32
CA ARG A 125 -14.32 -7.91 2.61
C ARG A 125 -15.25 -8.29 3.77
N ARG A 126 -15.31 -7.48 4.83
CA ARG A 126 -16.24 -7.70 5.96
C ARG A 126 -17.70 -7.63 5.51
N VAL A 127 -18.08 -6.60 4.75
CA VAL A 127 -19.46 -6.46 4.24
C VAL A 127 -19.81 -7.60 3.30
N SER A 128 -18.92 -7.96 2.37
CA SER A 128 -19.13 -9.10 1.47
C SER A 128 -19.27 -10.43 2.21
N LYS A 129 -18.53 -10.61 3.30
CA LYS A 129 -18.66 -11.79 4.17
C LYS A 129 -20.02 -11.83 4.86
N ILE A 130 -20.49 -10.71 5.42
CA ILE A 130 -21.83 -10.62 6.02
C ILE A 130 -22.91 -10.95 4.99
N LEU A 131 -22.82 -10.39 3.78
CA LEU A 131 -23.76 -10.68 2.70
C LEU A 131 -23.83 -12.17 2.37
N LYS A 132 -22.67 -12.84 2.32
CA LYS A 132 -22.61 -14.27 2.02
C LYS A 132 -23.11 -15.12 3.18
N ASP A 133 -22.68 -14.85 4.39
CA ASP A 133 -22.94 -15.70 5.55
C ASP A 133 -24.40 -15.57 6.04
N GLU A 134 -24.95 -14.35 6.03
CA GLU A 134 -26.29 -14.08 6.58
C GLU A 134 -27.41 -14.15 5.52
N PHE A 135 -27.08 -13.92 4.25
CA PHE A 135 -28.08 -13.80 3.18
C PHE A 135 -27.81 -14.69 1.96
N ASP A 136 -26.71 -15.46 1.94
CA ASP A 136 -26.24 -16.23 0.78
C ASP A 136 -26.04 -15.40 -0.50
N LEU A 137 -25.83 -14.08 -0.35
CA LEU A 137 -25.66 -13.16 -1.47
C LEU A 137 -24.17 -12.93 -1.80
N VAL A 138 -23.85 -12.88 -3.09
CA VAL A 138 -22.50 -12.54 -3.58
C VAL A 138 -22.58 -11.27 -4.41
N CYS A 139 -21.87 -10.22 -3.98
CA CYS A 139 -21.72 -9.01 -4.78
C CYS A 139 -20.71 -9.27 -5.90
N SER A 140 -21.20 -9.28 -7.15
CA SER A 140 -20.38 -9.43 -8.35
C SER A 140 -20.58 -8.21 -9.24
N THR A 141 -19.51 -7.68 -9.81
CA THR A 141 -19.59 -6.59 -10.78
C THR A 141 -19.34 -7.13 -12.18
N MET A 142 -20.19 -6.74 -13.13
CA MET A 142 -19.89 -6.96 -14.55
C MET A 142 -19.04 -5.79 -15.04
N LEU A 143 -17.77 -6.07 -15.31
CA LEU A 143 -16.92 -5.15 -16.04
C LEU A 143 -17.29 -5.26 -17.52
N HIS A 144 -18.11 -4.33 -18.00
CA HIS A 144 -18.24 -4.07 -19.42
C HIS A 144 -16.97 -3.32 -19.84
N ILE A 145 -16.02 -4.05 -20.43
CA ILE A 145 -14.81 -3.51 -21.05
C ILE A 145 -14.97 -3.67 -22.56
#